data_AF-A0A7G8PAT9-F1
#
_entry.id   AF-A0A7G8PAT9-F1
#
_cell.length_a   1.000
_cell.length_b   1.000
_cell.length_c   1.000
_cell.angle_alpha   90.00
_cell.angle_beta   90.00
_cell.angle_gamma   90.00
#
_symmetry.space_group_name_H-M   'P 1'
#
loop_
_entity.id
_entity.type
_entity.pdbx_description
1 polymer ?
#
loop_
_entity_poly.entity_id
_entity_poly.type
_entity_poly.pdbx_seq_one_letter_code
_entity_poly.pdbx_strand_id
1 'polypeptide(L)'
;MKMILAALLMMLGALSACATHDAIRDGGDQKMPVPAETAAKFGEVTLPQGVQVLGTDTDSGRDTRYRLALRMTDTQLREFLTQFPETPEKSEIPKSTPVIAGPALSSAPDPLYAQDQIITTDHGTVTREIIVDQRAPDEVYVHLSLYTT
;
A
#
# COMPACT_ATOMS: atom_id res chain seq x y z
N MET A 1 42.56 -43.20 51.35
CA MET A 1 43.33 -42.97 50.11
C MET A 1 42.73 -41.74 49.42
N LYS A 2 43.54 -40.82 48.87
CA LYS A 2 43.06 -39.55 48.27
C LYS A 2 42.49 -39.79 46.87
N MET A 3 41.38 -39.13 46.53
CA MET A 3 41.10 -38.57 45.19
C MET A 3 40.29 -37.27 45.41
N ILE A 4 40.68 -36.19 44.71
CA ILE A 4 40.12 -34.82 44.82
C ILE A 4 39.93 -34.29 43.38
N LEU A 5 39.03 -33.31 43.19
CA LEU A 5 38.74 -32.58 41.92
C LEU A 5 37.95 -33.42 40.87
N ALA A 6 37.10 -32.87 39.98
CA ALA A 6 36.61 -31.50 39.71
C ALA A 6 35.18 -31.59 39.07
N ALA A 7 34.41 -30.56 38.66
CA ALA A 7 34.53 -29.09 38.61
C ALA A 7 33.12 -28.43 38.59
N LEU A 8 33.04 -27.11 38.29
CA LEU A 8 31.92 -26.28 37.73
C LEU A 8 30.45 -26.62 38.13
N LEU A 9 29.64 -25.78 38.80
CA LEU A 9 29.38 -24.31 38.75
C LEU A 9 28.44 -23.83 37.62
N MET A 10 27.22 -23.45 38.04
CA MET A 10 26.20 -22.59 37.39
C MET A 10 25.61 -23.00 36.01
N MET A 11 24.34 -23.42 36.03
CA MET A 11 23.37 -23.03 35.01
C MET A 11 22.20 -22.29 35.69
N LEU A 12 21.97 -21.03 35.31
CA LEU A 12 20.70 -20.34 35.56
C LEU A 12 19.72 -20.75 34.46
N GLY A 13 18.64 -21.45 34.84
CA GLY A 13 17.56 -21.84 33.94
C GLY A 13 16.23 -21.20 34.36
N ALA A 14 16.05 -19.90 34.11
CA ALA A 14 14.76 -19.24 34.27
C ALA A 14 13.84 -19.60 33.11
N LEU A 15 13.01 -20.63 33.26
CA LEU A 15 12.04 -21.04 32.25
C LEU A 15 10.76 -20.18 32.35
N SER A 16 10.63 -19.31 31.35
CA SER A 16 9.41 -18.81 30.69
C SER A 16 8.10 -18.72 31.49
N ALA A 17 7.64 -17.50 31.68
CA ALA A 17 6.26 -17.21 32.05
C ALA A 17 5.27 -17.71 30.97
N CYS A 18 4.38 -18.62 31.32
CA CYS A 18 3.21 -18.96 30.53
C CYS A 18 2.14 -17.86 30.66
N ALA A 19 2.30 -16.77 29.92
CA ALA A 19 1.20 -15.85 29.65
C ALA A 19 0.45 -16.34 28.41
N THR A 20 -0.63 -17.10 28.60
CA THR A 20 -1.60 -17.39 27.53
C THR A 20 -2.24 -16.08 27.07
N HIS A 21 -1.70 -15.50 26.00
CA HIS A 21 -2.45 -14.56 25.18
C HIS A 21 -3.46 -15.36 24.35
N ASP A 22 -4.75 -15.16 24.66
CA ASP A 22 -5.82 -15.47 23.71
C ASP A 22 -5.66 -14.56 22.49
N ALA A 23 -4.89 -15.04 21.52
CA ALA A 23 -4.78 -14.41 20.22
C ALA A 23 -6.13 -14.57 19.49
N ILE A 24 -7.00 -13.56 19.65
CA ILE A 24 -8.15 -13.36 18.78
C ILE A 24 -7.62 -13.39 17.35
N ARG A 25 -8.04 -14.41 16.60
CA ARG A 25 -7.69 -14.57 15.18
C ARG A 25 -8.55 -13.62 14.37
N ASP A 26 -8.19 -12.34 14.42
CA ASP A 26 -8.80 -11.33 13.57
C ASP A 26 -8.42 -11.61 12.11
N GLY A 27 -9.45 -11.81 11.29
CA GLY A 27 -9.32 -12.40 9.97
C GLY A 27 -9.50 -11.36 8.87
N GLY A 28 -8.37 -10.84 8.36
CA GLY A 28 -8.34 -10.11 7.10
C GLY A 28 -8.77 -8.65 7.17
N ASP A 29 -7.92 -7.81 7.77
CA ASP A 29 -7.69 -6.40 7.37
C ASP A 29 -6.47 -5.84 8.14
N GLN A 30 -5.33 -6.54 8.06
CA GLN A 30 -4.06 -6.03 8.60
C GLN A 30 -3.51 -4.95 7.67
N LYS A 31 -4.05 -3.73 7.78
CA LYS A 31 -3.53 -2.52 7.15
C LYS A 31 -2.08 -2.31 7.56
N MET A 32 -1.13 -2.73 6.73
CA MET A 32 0.30 -2.59 7.01
C MET A 32 0.79 -1.25 6.45
N PRO A 33 1.13 -0.25 7.30
CA PRO A 33 1.63 1.03 6.81
C PRO A 33 3.00 0.83 6.15
N VAL A 34 3.08 1.22 4.87
CA VAL A 34 4.27 1.09 4.02
C VAL A 34 4.70 2.48 3.52
N PRO A 35 6.00 2.78 3.34
CA PRO A 35 6.44 4.01 2.70
C PRO A 35 5.83 4.17 1.29
N ALA A 36 5.42 5.39 0.94
CA ALA A 36 4.78 5.66 -0.34
C ALA A 36 5.71 5.37 -1.52
N GLU A 37 7.00 5.59 -1.33
CA GLU A 37 8.07 5.33 -2.29
C GLU A 37 8.24 3.82 -2.54
N THR A 38 8.08 2.98 -1.51
CA THR A 38 8.09 1.52 -1.65
C THR A 38 6.85 1.05 -2.43
N ALA A 39 5.67 1.56 -2.08
CA ALA A 39 4.43 1.25 -2.76
C ALA A 39 4.44 1.70 -4.24
N ALA A 40 4.94 2.90 -4.52
CA ALA A 40 5.05 3.44 -5.87
C ALA A 40 6.10 2.70 -6.71
N LYS A 41 7.26 2.36 -6.14
CA LYS A 41 8.30 1.57 -6.83
C LYS A 41 7.77 0.22 -7.32
N PHE A 42 6.88 -0.43 -6.57
CA PHE A 42 6.29 -1.72 -6.97
C PHE A 42 5.59 -1.67 -8.34
N GLY A 43 4.96 -0.54 -8.69
CA GLY A 43 4.35 -0.31 -10.01
C GLY A 43 5.20 0.56 -10.95
N GLU A 44 6.50 0.72 -10.66
CA GLU A 44 7.42 1.63 -11.34
C GLU A 44 6.86 3.07 -11.50
N VAL A 45 6.06 3.52 -10.52
CA VAL A 45 5.41 4.83 -10.49
C VAL A 45 6.35 5.87 -9.86
N THR A 46 6.54 6.99 -10.55
CA THR A 46 7.19 8.19 -10.02
C THR A 46 6.15 9.10 -9.39
N LEU A 47 6.32 9.38 -8.09
CA LEU A 47 5.48 10.33 -7.35
C LEU A 47 5.95 11.78 -7.63
N PRO A 48 5.03 12.75 -7.86
CA PRO A 48 5.42 14.14 -8.10
C PRO A 48 6.10 14.76 -6.88
N GLN A 49 7.07 15.65 -7.12
CA GLN A 49 7.76 16.34 -6.01
C GLN A 49 6.74 17.13 -5.16
N GLY A 50 6.80 16.91 -3.84
CA GLY A 50 5.92 17.58 -2.89
C GLY A 50 4.45 17.16 -2.97
N VAL A 51 4.13 16.02 -3.61
CA VAL A 51 2.77 15.45 -3.55
C VAL A 51 2.39 15.13 -2.10
N GLN A 52 1.14 15.38 -1.72
CA GLN A 52 0.67 15.03 -0.39
C GLN A 52 0.20 13.57 -0.38
N VAL A 53 0.95 12.70 0.29
CA VAL A 53 0.48 11.34 0.60
C VAL A 53 -0.55 11.42 1.72
N LEU A 54 -1.79 10.99 1.44
CA LEU A 54 -2.88 10.94 2.41
C LEU A 54 -2.94 9.59 3.14
N GLY A 55 -2.51 8.53 2.47
CA GLY A 55 -2.45 7.20 3.06
C GLY A 55 -1.80 6.19 2.10
N THR A 56 -1.21 5.17 2.70
CA THR A 56 -0.73 3.97 2.02
C THR A 56 -1.35 2.74 2.67
N ASP A 57 -1.36 1.64 1.93
CA ASP A 57 -1.82 0.35 2.40
C ASP A 57 -1.10 -0.76 1.61
N THR A 58 -0.96 -1.93 2.22
CA THR A 58 -0.59 -3.14 1.50
C THR A 58 -1.25 -4.36 2.12
N ASP A 59 -1.79 -5.21 1.26
CA ASP A 59 -2.22 -6.56 1.58
C ASP A 59 -1.36 -7.57 0.81
N SER A 60 -1.05 -8.68 1.47
CA SER A 60 -0.21 -9.76 0.93
C SER A 60 -0.88 -11.10 1.19
N GLY A 61 -1.57 -11.61 0.17
CA GLY A 61 -2.22 -12.92 0.19
C GLY A 61 -1.40 -13.94 -0.61
N ARG A 62 -2.01 -14.52 -1.65
CA ARG A 62 -1.25 -15.17 -2.73
C ARG A 62 -0.50 -14.12 -3.55
N ASP A 63 -1.17 -13.01 -3.78
CA ASP A 63 -0.73 -11.86 -4.56
C ASP A 63 -0.38 -10.71 -3.61
N THR A 64 0.43 -9.76 -4.09
CA THR A 64 0.72 -8.53 -3.35
C THR A 64 -0.02 -7.37 -3.97
N ARG A 65 -0.73 -6.59 -3.16
CA ARG A 65 -1.34 -5.31 -3.54
C ARG A 65 -0.74 -4.19 -2.71
N TYR A 66 -0.36 -3.13 -3.40
CA TYR A 66 -0.05 -1.83 -2.82
C TYR A 66 -1.12 -0.83 -3.19
N ARG A 67 -1.47 0.06 -2.25
CA ARG A 67 -2.46 1.11 -2.48
C ARG A 67 -1.92 2.44 -2.00
N LEU A 68 -2.16 3.49 -2.76
CA LEU A 68 -1.82 4.87 -2.40
C LEU A 68 -3.05 5.75 -2.55
N ALA A 69 -3.22 6.69 -1.63
CA ALA A 69 -4.13 7.83 -1.77
C ALA A 69 -3.31 9.11 -1.67
N LEU A 70 -3.39 9.92 -2.72
CA LEU A 70 -2.60 11.14 -2.92
C LEU A 70 -3.54 12.34 -3.05
N ARG A 71 -3.09 13.51 -2.60
CA ARG A 71 -3.64 14.80 -3.03
C ARG A 71 -2.58 15.56 -3.81
N MET A 72 -2.99 16.14 -4.93
CA MET A 72 -2.11 16.87 -5.84
C MET A 72 -2.79 18.10 -6.43
N THR A 73 -2.01 18.99 -7.04
CA THR A 73 -2.52 20.11 -7.85
C THR A 73 -2.84 19.64 -9.27
N ASP A 74 -3.61 20.43 -10.02
CA ASP A 74 -3.89 20.14 -11.44
C ASP A 74 -2.62 20.03 -12.30
N THR A 75 -1.55 20.76 -11.94
CA THR A 75 -0.25 20.67 -12.63
C THR A 75 0.47 19.37 -12.30
N GLN A 76 0.54 19.00 -11.02
CA GLN A 76 1.09 17.71 -10.60
C GLN A 76 0.31 16.54 -11.23
N LEU A 77 -1.03 16.64 -11.34
CA LEU A 77 -1.84 15.62 -12.02
C LEU A 77 -1.46 15.47 -13.49
N ARG A 78 -1.38 16.57 -14.25
CA ARG A 78 -1.03 16.51 -15.67
C ARG A 78 0.34 15.89 -15.90
N GLU A 79 1.33 16.27 -15.10
CA GLU A 79 2.67 15.68 -15.16
C GLU A 79 2.65 14.19 -14.75
N PHE A 80 1.97 13.87 -13.64
CA PHE A 80 1.84 12.53 -13.11
C PHE A 80 1.23 11.55 -14.11
N LEU A 81 0.20 11.97 -14.87
CA LEU A 81 -0.47 11.10 -15.83
C LEU A 81 0.39 10.78 -17.06
N THR A 82 1.45 11.54 -17.37
CA THR A 82 2.30 11.27 -18.56
C THR A 82 3.08 9.95 -18.52
N GLN A 83 3.21 9.31 -17.35
CA GLN A 83 3.93 8.03 -17.19
C GLN A 83 3.06 6.79 -17.46
N PHE A 84 1.76 6.99 -17.72
CA PHE A 84 0.81 5.91 -18.01
C PHE A 84 0.41 5.97 -19.49
N PRO A 85 0.40 4.83 -20.22
CA PRO A 85 -0.08 4.78 -21.60
C PRO A 85 -1.58 5.11 -21.71
N GLU A 86 -2.38 4.71 -20.70
CA GLU A 86 -3.82 4.91 -20.68
C GLU A 86 -4.19 6.23 -19.98
N THR A 87 -5.00 7.04 -20.66
CA THR A 87 -5.55 8.27 -20.08
C THR A 87 -6.81 7.94 -19.27
N PRO A 88 -6.96 8.40 -18.01
CA PRO A 88 -8.17 8.17 -17.23
C PRO A 88 -9.43 8.75 -17.90
N GLU A 89 -10.43 7.89 -18.09
CA GLU A 89 -11.74 8.24 -18.69
C GLU A 89 -12.87 8.16 -17.64
N LYS A 90 -14.01 8.81 -17.91
CA LYS A 90 -15.16 8.78 -16.99
C LYS A 90 -15.66 7.35 -16.77
N SER A 91 -15.81 6.94 -15.51
CA SER A 91 -16.24 5.59 -15.15
C SER A 91 -17.10 5.57 -13.89
N GLU A 92 -17.99 4.59 -13.80
CA GLU A 92 -18.77 4.32 -12.58
C GLU A 92 -18.07 3.35 -11.62
N ILE A 93 -17.04 2.61 -12.08
CA ILE A 93 -16.24 1.68 -11.25
C ILE A 93 -15.70 2.35 -9.96
N PRO A 94 -15.16 3.59 -10.01
CA PRO A 94 -14.71 4.27 -8.80
C PRO A 94 -15.76 4.42 -7.71
N LYS A 95 -17.06 4.59 -8.04
CA LYS A 95 -18.08 4.93 -7.03
C LYS A 95 -18.37 3.82 -6.02
N SER A 96 -18.07 2.57 -6.36
CA SER A 96 -18.11 1.43 -5.43
C SER A 96 -16.75 1.05 -4.84
N THR A 97 -15.66 1.70 -5.27
CA THR A 97 -14.31 1.41 -4.81
C THR A 97 -14.07 2.04 -3.42
N PRO A 98 -13.69 1.26 -2.39
CA PRO A 98 -13.38 1.80 -1.07
C PRO A 98 -12.05 2.56 -1.11
N VAL A 99 -11.96 3.71 -0.44
CA VAL A 99 -10.73 4.51 -0.34
C VAL A 99 -9.98 4.25 0.96
N ILE A 100 -8.64 4.31 0.91
CA ILE A 100 -7.79 4.15 2.11
C ILE A 100 -7.55 5.46 2.89
N ALA A 101 -7.80 6.60 2.23
CA ALA A 101 -7.81 7.97 2.74
C ALA A 101 -8.42 8.90 1.67
N GLY A 102 -8.76 10.14 2.05
CA GLY A 102 -9.48 11.09 1.20
C GLY A 102 -11.01 10.93 1.24
N PRO A 103 -11.77 11.73 0.49
CA PRO A 103 -13.22 11.63 0.40
C PRO A 103 -13.69 10.30 -0.20
N ALA A 104 -14.93 9.88 0.11
CA ALA A 104 -15.51 8.68 -0.48
C ALA A 104 -15.85 8.88 -1.97
N LEU A 105 -15.35 7.98 -2.83
CA LEU A 105 -15.59 8.01 -4.28
C LEU A 105 -17.06 7.88 -4.68
N SER A 106 -17.90 7.31 -3.82
CA SER A 106 -19.37 7.31 -4.00
C SER A 106 -19.99 8.71 -4.05
N SER A 107 -19.26 9.73 -3.60
CA SER A 107 -19.63 11.16 -3.68
C SER A 107 -18.78 11.96 -4.66
N ALA A 108 -17.92 11.31 -5.45
CA ALA A 108 -17.15 11.97 -6.51
C ALA A 108 -18.10 12.39 -7.65
N PRO A 109 -18.00 13.63 -8.18
CA PRO A 109 -18.93 14.12 -9.18
C PRO A 109 -18.76 13.44 -10.55
N ASP A 110 -17.52 13.34 -11.02
CA ASP A 110 -17.13 12.76 -12.31
C ASP A 110 -15.78 12.01 -12.14
N PRO A 111 -15.74 10.88 -11.40
CA PRO A 111 -14.48 10.19 -11.18
C PRO A 111 -13.97 9.55 -12.48
N LEU A 112 -12.67 9.67 -12.72
CA LEU A 112 -11.99 9.07 -13.86
C LEU A 112 -11.30 7.77 -13.45
N TYR A 113 -11.14 6.85 -14.40
CA TYR A 113 -10.51 5.54 -14.23
C TYR A 113 -9.61 5.22 -15.41
N ALA A 114 -8.41 4.71 -15.13
CA ALA A 114 -7.57 3.98 -16.08
C ALA A 114 -7.02 2.70 -15.43
N GLN A 115 -6.69 1.72 -16.26
CA GLN A 115 -5.96 0.53 -15.84
C GLN A 115 -4.98 0.15 -16.95
N ASP A 116 -3.74 -0.14 -16.58
CA ASP A 116 -2.73 -0.71 -17.48
C ASP A 116 -2.02 -1.92 -16.84
N GLN A 117 -1.12 -2.54 -17.61
CA GLN A 117 -0.18 -3.54 -17.12
C GLN A 117 1.23 -3.24 -17.63
N ILE A 118 2.21 -3.40 -16.75
CA ILE A 118 3.64 -3.31 -17.09
C ILE A 118 4.38 -4.58 -16.65
N ILE A 119 5.49 -4.90 -17.32
CA ILE A 119 6.44 -5.91 -16.86
C ILE A 119 7.54 -5.19 -16.10
N THR A 120 7.53 -5.33 -14.77
CA THR A 120 8.52 -4.75 -13.87
C THR A 120 9.76 -5.64 -13.74
N THR A 121 10.89 -5.04 -13.35
CA THR A 121 12.14 -5.79 -13.14
C THR A 121 12.05 -6.76 -11.94
N ASP A 122 11.41 -6.33 -10.85
CA ASP A 122 11.43 -7.03 -9.56
C ASP A 122 10.19 -7.92 -9.32
N HIS A 123 9.08 -7.71 -10.03
CA HIS A 123 7.77 -8.32 -9.71
C HIS A 123 7.06 -8.97 -10.90
N GLY A 124 7.63 -8.93 -12.11
CA GLY A 124 6.96 -9.42 -13.32
C GLY A 124 5.78 -8.52 -13.71
N THR A 125 4.68 -9.11 -14.16
CA THR A 125 3.49 -8.36 -14.57
C THR A 125 2.81 -7.71 -13.37
N VAL A 126 2.75 -6.38 -13.36
CA VAL A 126 2.02 -5.58 -12.37
C VAL A 126 0.90 -4.82 -13.08
N THR A 127 -0.32 -5.00 -12.60
CA THR A 127 -1.49 -4.20 -12.99
C THR A 127 -1.49 -2.90 -12.20
N ARG A 128 -1.75 -1.78 -12.87
CA ARG A 128 -1.81 -0.44 -12.26
C ARG A 128 -3.19 0.16 -12.52
N GLU A 129 -3.99 0.30 -11.48
CA GLU A 129 -5.27 1.02 -11.51
C GLU A 129 -5.07 2.45 -11.02
N ILE A 130 -5.67 3.41 -11.71
CA ILE A 130 -5.62 4.84 -11.41
C ILE A 130 -7.05 5.35 -11.34
N ILE A 131 -7.40 5.96 -10.21
CA ILE A 131 -8.66 6.69 -10.05
C ILE A 131 -8.32 8.16 -9.79
N VAL A 132 -8.98 9.07 -10.51
CA VAL A 132 -8.90 10.52 -10.27
C VAL A 132 -10.26 11.02 -9.79
N ASP A 133 -10.29 11.61 -8.60
CA ASP A 133 -11.44 12.30 -8.02
C ASP A 133 -11.13 13.80 -7.93
N GLN A 134 -11.56 14.55 -8.95
CA GLN A 134 -11.44 16.00 -8.99
C GLN A 134 -12.78 16.63 -8.57
N ARG A 135 -12.77 17.36 -7.44
CA ARG A 135 -13.97 17.96 -6.85
C ARG A 135 -14.05 19.47 -7.06
N ALA A 136 -12.89 20.13 -7.14
CA ALA A 136 -12.71 21.54 -7.41
C ALA A 136 -11.30 21.76 -8.00
N PRO A 137 -10.99 22.96 -8.53
CA PRO A 137 -9.61 23.36 -8.78
C PRO A 137 -8.77 23.21 -7.49
N ASP A 138 -7.60 22.58 -7.58
CA ASP A 138 -6.71 22.25 -6.44
C ASP A 138 -7.34 21.31 -5.37
N GLU A 139 -8.46 20.67 -5.67
CA GLU A 139 -9.04 19.55 -4.92
C GLU A 139 -9.09 18.30 -5.82
N VAL A 140 -7.90 17.78 -6.11
CA VAL A 140 -7.68 16.53 -6.84
C VAL A 140 -7.14 15.46 -5.90
N TYR A 141 -7.85 14.34 -5.81
CA TYR A 141 -7.39 13.12 -5.17
C TYR A 141 -7.06 12.07 -6.23
N VAL A 142 -5.95 11.36 -6.05
CA VAL A 142 -5.59 10.21 -6.90
C VAL A 142 -5.44 8.98 -6.04
N HIS A 143 -6.12 7.90 -6.43
CA HIS A 143 -6.01 6.60 -5.79
C HIS A 143 -5.34 5.63 -6.75
N LEU A 144 -4.28 4.97 -6.27
CA LEU A 144 -3.56 3.94 -7.01
C LEU A 144 -3.83 2.58 -6.37
N SER A 145 -4.01 1.55 -7.20
CA SER A 145 -3.82 0.16 -6.79
C SER A 145 -2.82 -0.50 -7.73
N LEU A 146 -1.76 -1.08 -7.16
CA LEU A 146 -0.64 -1.67 -7.88
C LEU A 146 -0.52 -3.12 -7.40
N TYR A 147 -0.73 -4.11 -8.26
CA TYR A 147 -0.82 -5.51 -7.82
C TYR A 147 -0.39 -6.54 -8.88
N THR A 148 0.04 -7.71 -8.40
CA THR A 148 0.24 -8.93 -9.20
C THR A 148 -1.06 -9.76 -9.26
N THR A 149 -1.13 -10.72 -10.19
CA THR A 149 -2.24 -11.67 -10.39
C THR A 149 -1.74 -13.01 -10.91
#